data_AF-L0F3D5-F1
#
_entry.id   AF-L0F3D5-F1
#
_cell.length_a   1.000
_cell.length_b   1.000
_cell.length_c   1.000
_cell.angle_alpha   90.00
_cell.angle_beta   90.00
_cell.angle_gamma   90.00
#
_symmetry.space_group_name_H-M   'P 1'
#
loop_
_entity.id
_entity.type
_entity.pdbx_description
1 polymer ?
#
loop_
_entity_poly.entity_id
_entity_poly.type
_entity_poly.pdbx_seq_one_letter_code
_entity_poly.pdbx_strand_id
1 'polypeptide(L)'
;MENNSIGRKVTLKVGGNTNPIALKAAIAGHLSYGGNTVLLDCIGVAPNYIATKAIILLRGHLSTVGKNLEAYPIFHEVMVDNPTDSPVKTGIRWILDLR
;
A
#
# COMPACT_ATOMS: atom_id res chain seq x y z
N MET A 1 -28.12 10.48 10.42
CA MET A 1 -27.62 9.09 10.48
C MET A 1 -26.38 9.04 9.60
N GLU A 2 -25.20 9.21 10.19
CA GLU A 2 -23.93 9.13 9.45
C GLU A 2 -23.68 7.68 9.02
N ASN A 3 -23.52 7.50 7.72
CA ASN A 3 -23.31 6.21 7.09
C ASN A 3 -21.87 5.75 7.39
N ASN A 4 -21.67 5.09 8.53
CA ASN A 4 -20.37 4.57 8.94
C ASN A 4 -20.06 3.27 8.18
N SER A 5 -19.79 3.37 6.88
CA SER A 5 -19.15 2.27 6.15
C SER A 5 -17.69 2.22 6.59
N ILE A 6 -17.40 1.47 7.67
CA ILE A 6 -16.03 1.23 8.13
C ILE A 6 -15.32 0.42 7.04
N GLY A 7 -14.64 1.14 6.15
CA GLY A 7 -13.73 0.59 5.17
C GLY A 7 -12.72 -0.36 5.81
N ARG A 8 -12.48 -1.52 5.19
CA ARG A 8 -11.45 -2.44 5.70
C ARG A 8 -10.08 -1.90 5.32
N LYS A 9 -9.20 -1.74 6.31
CA LYS A 9 -7.77 -1.51 6.07
C LYS A 9 -7.08 -2.83 5.78
N VAL A 10 -6.35 -2.89 4.66
CA VAL A 10 -5.57 -4.07 4.26
C VAL A 10 -4.10 -3.70 4.19
N THR A 11 -3.27 -4.31 5.03
CA THR A 11 -1.82 -4.07 5.04
C THR A 11 -1.11 -5.10 4.18
N LEU A 12 -0.31 -4.62 3.22
CA LEU A 12 0.62 -5.42 2.42
C LEU A 12 2.06 -5.05 2.82
N LYS A 13 2.82 -6.03 3.31
CA LYS A 13 4.26 -5.86 3.59
C LYS A 13 5.03 -5.91 2.26
N VAL A 14 5.84 -4.90 1.96
CA VAL A 14 6.62 -4.82 0.72
C VAL A 14 8.07 -5.15 1.01
N GLY A 15 8.63 -6.11 0.28
CA GLY A 15 10.04 -6.49 0.34
C GLY A 15 10.83 -5.94 -0.84
N GLY A 16 12.16 -5.93 -0.72
CA GLY A 16 13.07 -5.45 -1.79
C GLY A 16 13.07 -6.29 -3.06
N ASN A 17 12.47 -7.50 -3.01
CA ASN A 17 12.33 -8.42 -4.14
C ASN A 17 10.86 -8.61 -4.55
N THR A 18 9.92 -7.84 -3.97
CA THR A 18 8.51 -7.92 -4.34
C THR A 18 8.33 -7.57 -5.82
N ASN A 19 7.59 -8.40 -6.56
CA ASN A 19 7.30 -8.09 -7.96
C ASN A 19 6.29 -6.92 -8.05
N PRO A 20 6.64 -5.80 -8.71
CA PRO A 20 5.78 -4.62 -8.75
C PRO A 20 4.46 -4.82 -9.51
N ILE A 21 4.44 -5.72 -10.50
CA ILE A 21 3.22 -6.04 -11.28
C ILE A 21 2.25 -6.85 -10.41
N ALA A 22 2.78 -7.84 -9.67
CA ALA A 22 1.98 -8.62 -8.73
C ALA A 22 1.43 -7.74 -7.60
N LEU A 23 2.27 -6.85 -7.04
CA LEU A 23 1.84 -5.87 -6.03
C LEU A 23 0.71 -4.96 -6.55
N LYS A 24 0.86 -4.42 -7.77
CA LYS A 24 -0.19 -3.62 -8.43
C LYS A 24 -1.50 -4.39 -8.53
N ALA A 25 -1.47 -5.66 -8.95
CA ALA A 25 -2.66 -6.50 -9.07
C ALA A 25 -3.32 -6.76 -7.71
N ALA A 26 -2.54 -7.05 -6.67
CA ALA A 26 -3.05 -7.24 -5.32
C ALA A 26 -3.73 -5.96 -4.78
N ILE A 27 -3.10 -4.79 -4.96
CA ILE A 27 -3.69 -3.51 -4.55
C ILE A 27 -5.01 -3.27 -5.28
N ALA A 28 -5.03 -3.43 -6.61
CA ALA A 28 -6.25 -3.25 -7.41
C ALA A 28 -7.38 -4.17 -6.95
N GLY A 29 -7.06 -5.44 -6.65
CA GLY A 29 -8.03 -6.40 -6.10
C GLY A 29 -8.60 -5.93 -4.76
N HIS A 30 -7.75 -5.50 -3.83
CA HIS A 30 -8.22 -5.03 -2.52
C HIS A 30 -9.03 -3.73 -2.59
N LEU A 31 -8.64 -2.78 -3.45
CA LEU A 31 -9.38 -1.53 -3.67
C LEU A 31 -10.69 -1.73 -4.45
N SER A 32 -10.86 -2.86 -5.15
CA SER A 32 -12.07 -3.11 -5.95
C SER A 32 -13.34 -3.24 -5.10
N TYR A 33 -13.20 -3.67 -3.84
CA TYR A 33 -14.27 -3.66 -2.85
C TYR A 33 -14.36 -2.24 -2.26
N GLY A 34 -15.44 -1.53 -2.59
CA GLY A 34 -15.64 -0.14 -2.20
C GLY A 34 -15.45 0.10 -0.70
N GLY A 35 -14.84 1.23 -0.35
CA GLY A 35 -14.53 1.61 1.02
C GLY A 35 -13.20 1.09 1.55
N ASN A 36 -12.49 0.20 0.85
CA ASN A 36 -11.22 -0.31 1.34
C ASN A 36 -10.06 0.70 1.18
N THR A 37 -9.19 0.71 2.20
CA THR A 37 -7.90 1.39 2.18
C THR A 37 -6.79 0.35 2.14
N VAL A 38 -5.84 0.48 1.21
CA VAL A 38 -4.66 -0.39 1.16
C VAL A 38 -3.47 0.35 1.79
N LEU A 39 -2.76 -0.33 2.69
CA LEU A 39 -1.57 0.17 3.37
C LEU A 39 -0.37 -0.62 2.87
N LEU A 40 0.68 0.06 2.38
CA LEU A 40 1.93 -0.58 1.97
C LEU A 40 3.03 -0.26 2.98
N ASP A 41 3.45 -1.25 3.75
CA ASP A 41 4.54 -1.09 4.73
C ASP A 41 5.88 -1.40 4.10
N CYS A 42 6.77 -0.41 4.11
CA CYS A 42 8.06 -0.45 3.42
C CYS A 42 9.20 -0.08 4.40
N ILE A 43 10.17 -0.98 4.59
CA ILE A 43 11.37 -0.71 5.41
C ILE A 43 12.59 -0.58 4.49
N GLY A 44 13.18 0.62 4.43
CA GLY A 44 14.35 0.90 3.59
C GLY A 44 14.03 1.25 2.14
N VAL A 45 15.09 1.48 1.34
CA VAL A 45 14.97 2.10 0.01
C VAL A 45 14.37 1.16 -1.03
N ALA A 46 14.83 -0.11 -1.09
CA ALA A 46 14.40 -1.04 -2.13
C ALA A 46 12.88 -1.35 -2.10
N PRO A 47 12.25 -1.63 -0.94
CA PRO A 47 10.79 -1.74 -0.86
C PRO A 47 10.04 -0.48 -1.29
N ASN A 48 10.53 0.70 -0.92
CA ASN A 48 9.91 1.98 -1.27
C ASN A 48 9.96 2.25 -2.78
N TYR A 49 11.08 1.89 -3.43
CA TYR A 49 11.19 1.93 -4.89
C TYR A 49 10.14 1.05 -5.56
N ILE A 50 9.95 -0.19 -5.06
CA ILE A 50 8.95 -1.13 -5.58
C ILE A 50 7.52 -0.61 -5.35
N ALA A 51 7.21 -0.12 -4.15
CA ALA A 51 5.90 0.41 -3.81
C ALA A 51 5.53 1.61 -4.71
N THR A 52 6.45 2.57 -4.86
CA THR A 52 6.27 3.72 -5.76
C THR A 52 6.03 3.28 -7.21
N LYS A 53 6.81 2.31 -7.70
CA LYS A 53 6.63 1.75 -9.06
C LYS A 53 5.25 1.10 -9.22
N ALA A 54 4.79 0.31 -8.25
CA ALA A 54 3.47 -0.30 -8.28
C ALA A 54 2.33 0.75 -8.23
N ILE A 55 2.48 1.81 -7.42
CA ILE A 55 1.53 2.92 -7.34
C ILE A 55 1.40 3.61 -8.71
N ILE A 56 2.51 3.93 -9.38
CA ILE A 56 2.49 4.57 -10.71
C ILE A 56 1.75 3.69 -11.73
N LEU A 57 2.08 2.39 -11.78
CA LEU A 57 1.41 1.44 -12.66
C LEU A 57 -0.10 1.32 -12.34
N LEU A 58 -0.45 1.37 -11.07
CA LEU A 58 -1.84 1.29 -10.62
C LEU A 58 -2.62 2.54 -11.01
N ARG A 59 -2.06 3.74 -10.84
CA ARG A 59 -2.67 5.00 -11.30
C ARG A 59 -3.00 4.93 -12.79
N GLY A 60 -2.04 4.49 -13.60
CA GLY A 60 -2.24 4.31 -15.05
C GLY A 60 -3.30 3.28 -15.40
N HIS A 61 -3.46 2.21 -14.60
CA HIS A 61 -4.52 1.23 -14.78
C HIS A 61 -5.91 1.75 -14.36
N LEU A 62 -5.99 2.46 -13.23
CA LEU A 62 -7.25 2.98 -12.71
C LEU A 62 -7.83 4.10 -13.59
N SER A 63 -6.96 4.91 -14.21
CA SER A 63 -7.41 5.95 -15.14
C SER A 63 -8.13 5.37 -16.36
N THR A 64 -7.78 4.18 -16.84
CA THR A 64 -8.49 3.54 -17.97
C THR A 64 -9.91 3.10 -17.63
N VAL A 65 -10.26 3.04 -16.35
CA VAL A 65 -11.60 2.70 -15.85
C VAL A 65 -12.28 3.87 -15.13
N GLY A 66 -11.77 5.09 -15.34
CA GLY A 66 -12.36 6.33 -14.79
C GLY A 66 -12.25 6.47 -13.27
N LYS A 67 -11.32 5.76 -12.63
CA LYS A 67 -11.08 5.83 -11.18
C LYS A 67 -9.82 6.62 -10.87
N ASN A 68 -9.81 7.35 -9.76
CA ASN A 68 -8.61 8.04 -9.28
C ASN A 68 -8.06 7.35 -8.02
N LEU A 69 -6.72 7.30 -7.92
CA LEU A 69 -6.02 6.81 -6.75
C LEU A 69 -5.43 7.99 -5.98
N GLU A 70 -5.75 8.08 -4.70
CA GLU A 70 -4.98 8.86 -3.75
C GLU A 70 -3.90 7.98 -3.14
N ALA A 71 -2.67 8.49 -3.07
CA ALA A 71 -1.55 7.78 -2.47
C ALA A 71 -0.68 8.78 -1.71
N TYR A 72 -0.54 8.60 -0.41
CA TYR A 72 0.29 9.48 0.42
C TYR A 72 1.12 8.68 1.43
N PRO A 73 2.38 9.07 1.67
CA PRO A 73 3.27 8.40 2.60
C PRO A 73 3.16 9.00 4.01
N ILE A 74 3.37 8.15 5.02
CA ILE A 74 3.64 8.57 6.40
C ILE A 74 4.81 7.77 6.96
N PHE A 75 5.55 8.34 7.91
CA PHE A 75 6.45 7.53 8.75
C PHE A 75 5.61 6.61 9.64
N HIS A 76 6.07 5.36 9.80
CA HIS A 76 5.38 4.37 10.60
C HIS A 76 6.37 3.41 11.25
N GLU A 77 6.16 3.08 12.52
CA GLU A 77 6.89 2.01 13.20
C GLU A 77 6.34 0.66 12.77
N VAL A 78 7.20 -0.20 12.22
CA VAL A 78 6.85 -1.54 11.75
C VAL A 78 7.50 -2.56 12.67
N MET A 79 6.67 -3.48 13.19
CA MET A 79 7.13 -4.68 13.89
C MET A 79 7.67 -5.68 12.86
N VAL A 80 8.94 -6.04 13.00
CA VAL A 80 9.62 -7.02 12.14
C VAL A 80 9.53 -8.39 12.81
N ASP A 81 9.06 -9.37 12.04
CA ASP A 81 9.05 -10.76 12.48
C ASP A 81 10.50 -11.29 12.46
N ASN A 82 11.00 -11.76 13.60
CA ASN A 82 12.37 -12.27 13.79
C ASN A 82 13.47 -11.23 13.45
N PRO A 83 13.59 -10.15 14.24
CA PRO A 83 14.60 -9.12 14.00
C PRO A 83 16.03 -9.63 14.24
N THR A 84 16.98 -9.09 13.49
CA THR A 84 18.42 -9.27 13.74
C THR A 84 18.93 -8.41 14.89
N ASP A 85 18.40 -7.19 15.03
CA ASP A 85 18.86 -6.20 16.01
C ASP A 85 17.70 -5.65 16.85
N SER A 86 16.77 -4.92 16.21
CA SER A 86 15.58 -4.34 16.84
C SER A 86 14.29 -4.90 16.24
N PRO A 87 13.30 -5.28 17.07
CA PRO A 87 11.97 -5.71 16.62
C PRO A 87 11.17 -4.59 15.98
N VAL A 88 11.51 -3.33 16.28
CA VAL A 88 10.84 -2.14 15.74
C VAL A 88 11.78 -1.46 14.76
N LYS A 89 11.28 -1.19 13.56
CA LYS A 89 11.98 -0.36 12.56
C LYS A 89 11.08 0.77 12.08
N THR A 90 11.65 1.95 11.88
CA THR A 90 10.95 3.03 11.19
C THR A 90 10.92 2.74 9.69
N GLY A 91 9.72 2.73 9.12
CA GLY A 91 9.47 2.59 7.70
C GLY A 91 8.58 3.70 7.15
N ILE A 92 8.25 3.58 5.87
CA ILE A 92 7.22 4.38 5.22
C ILE A 92 5.99 3.49 5.04
N ARG A 93 4.83 3.98 5.47
CA ARG A 93 3.53 3.43 5.12
C ARG A 93 2.91 4.30 4.03
N TRP A 94 2.68 3.72 2.86
CA TRP A 94 1.83 4.35 1.85
C TRP A 94 0.38 4.03 2.15
N ILE A 95 -0.48 5.05 2.16
CA ILE A 95 -1.92 4.92 2.31
C ILE A 95 -2.57 5.15 0.95
N LEU A 96 -3.34 4.17 0.49
CA LEU A 96 -3.91 4.12 -0.85
C LEU A 96 -5.43 4.02 -0.75
N ASP A 97 -6.14 4.98 -1.35
CA ASP A 97 -7.59 5.08 -1.36
C ASP A 97 -8.10 5.38 -2.77
N LEU A 98 -9.28 4.87 -3.13
CA LEU A 98 -9.99 5.30 -4.33
C LEU A 98 -10.82 6.54 -4.04
N ARG A 99 -10.82 7.48 -4.99
CA ARG A 99 -11.76 8.61 -5.06
C ARG A 99 -12.64 8.53 -6.30
#